data_AF-A0A4Q7M8R6-F1
#
_entry.id   AF-A0A4Q7M8R6-F1
#
_cell.length_a   1.000
_cell.length_b   1.000
_cell.length_c   1.000
_cell.angle_alpha   90.00
_cell.angle_beta   90.00
_cell.angle_gamma   90.00
#
_symmetry.space_group_name_H-M   'P 1'
#
loop_
_entity.id
_entity.type
_entity.pdbx_description
1 polymer ?
#
loop_
_entity_poly.entity_id
_entity_poly.type
_entity_poly.pdbx_seq_one_letter_code
_entity_poly.pdbx_strand_id
1 'polypeptide(L)'
;MHQYELMVILDPEIDERTVAPSLDKFLNVIRNDGGTVDKVDIWGRRRLAYEINKKSEGIYAVVDFTAESATTNELDRQLNLSEAVMRTKVLRAEEAIAQVAAHAKAQEEKAAKKAAASAKAGAKAAAAAKAPASKDA
;
A
#
# COMPACT_ATOMS: atom_id res chain seq x y z
N MET A 1 11.26 21.94 5.25
CA MET A 1 10.70 20.65 5.71
C MET A 1 9.58 20.24 4.79
N HIS A 2 9.45 18.95 4.53
CA HIS A 2 8.40 18.40 3.67
C HIS A 2 7.62 17.34 4.44
N GLN A 3 6.38 17.12 4.04
CA GLN A 3 5.59 16.00 4.50
C GLN A 3 5.98 14.73 3.73
N TYR A 4 6.09 13.64 4.45
CA TYR A 4 6.43 12.33 3.95
C TYR A 4 5.45 11.29 4.49
N GLU A 5 5.28 10.23 3.70
CA GLU A 5 4.61 9.00 4.09
C GLU A 5 5.65 7.89 4.07
N LEU A 6 5.77 7.14 5.15
CA LEU A 6 6.62 5.97 5.27
C LEU A 6 5.74 4.74 5.45
N MET A 7 5.87 3.79 4.53
CA MET A 7 5.34 2.43 4.70
C MET A 7 6.47 1.49 5.12
N VAL A 8 6.27 0.77 6.22
CA VAL A 8 7.19 -0.26 6.73
C VAL A 8 6.49 -1.60 6.76
N ILE A 9 7.19 -2.63 6.30
CA ILE A 9 6.80 -4.04 6.48
C ILE A 9 7.79 -4.65 7.47
N LEU A 10 7.29 -5.06 8.63
CA LEU A 10 8.08 -5.74 9.66
C LEU A 10 7.94 -7.26 9.57
N ASP A 11 8.94 -7.97 10.10
CA ASP A 11 8.95 -9.43 10.16
C ASP A 11 7.70 -9.94 10.91
N PRO A 12 6.95 -10.91 10.35
CA PRO A 12 5.78 -11.47 11.01
C PRO A 12 6.06 -12.27 12.29
N GLU A 13 7.32 -12.57 12.63
CA GLU A 13 7.67 -13.31 13.86
C GLU A 13 7.78 -12.42 15.09
N ILE A 14 7.82 -11.11 14.93
CA ILE A 14 7.80 -10.18 16.06
C ILE A 14 6.40 -10.13 16.69
N ASP A 15 6.35 -9.93 18.01
CA ASP A 15 5.09 -9.69 18.71
C ASP A 15 4.48 -8.35 18.27
N GLU A 16 3.24 -8.39 17.80
CA GLU A 16 2.48 -7.21 17.38
C GLU A 16 2.40 -6.14 18.49
N ARG A 17 2.40 -6.56 19.76
CA ARG A 17 2.41 -5.65 20.92
C ARG A 17 3.69 -4.84 21.03
N THR A 18 4.78 -5.33 20.44
CA THR A 18 6.10 -4.69 20.45
C THR A 18 6.37 -3.85 19.20
N VAL A 19 5.50 -3.89 18.20
CA VAL A 19 5.63 -3.13 16.95
C VAL A 19 5.59 -1.63 17.21
N ALA A 20 4.54 -1.14 17.89
CA ALA A 20 4.38 0.28 18.21
C ALA A 20 5.59 0.88 18.97
N PRO A 21 6.05 0.30 20.10
CA PRO A 21 7.21 0.85 20.81
C PRO A 21 8.53 0.70 20.05
N SER A 22 8.67 -0.31 19.17
CA SER A 22 9.86 -0.44 18.34
C SER A 22 9.89 0.61 17.25
N LEU A 23 8.76 0.85 16.58
CA LEU A 23 8.60 1.90 15.58
C LEU A 23 8.85 3.28 16.20
N ASP A 24 8.32 3.54 17.40
CA ASP A 24 8.49 4.82 18.09
C ASP A 24 9.97 5.17 18.37
N LYS A 25 10.82 4.17 18.62
CA LYS A 25 12.27 4.37 18.76
C LYS A 25 12.91 4.93 17.50
N PHE A 26 12.53 4.42 16.32
CA PHE A 26 13.02 4.95 15.05
C PHE A 26 12.47 6.35 14.77
N LEU A 27 11.21 6.60 15.11
CA LEU A 27 10.57 7.90 14.94
C LEU A 27 11.17 9.01 15.82
N ASN A 28 11.91 8.66 16.88
CA ASN A 28 12.63 9.65 17.67
C ASN A 28 13.71 10.39 16.88
N VAL A 29 14.27 9.81 15.81
CA VAL A 29 15.19 10.52 14.91
C VAL A 29 14.52 11.77 14.34
N ILE A 30 13.26 11.65 13.92
CA ILE A 30 12.47 12.78 13.39
C ILE A 30 12.30 13.85 14.47
N ARG A 31 11.93 13.45 15.69
CA ARG A 31 11.65 14.39 16.79
C ARG A 31 12.91 15.11 17.26
N ASN A 32 14.04 14.41 17.30
CA ASN A 32 15.32 14.97 17.73
C ASN A 32 15.86 16.02 16.75
N ASP A 33 15.60 15.84 15.44
CA ASP A 33 16.01 16.76 14.39
C ASP A 33 14.97 17.89 14.14
N GLY A 34 13.97 18.03 15.03
CA GLY A 34 12.98 19.10 14.96
C GLY A 34 11.82 18.86 13.98
N GLY A 35 11.64 17.65 13.49
CA GLY A 35 10.46 17.24 12.72
C GLY A 35 9.29 16.80 13.59
N THR A 36 8.14 16.57 12.96
CA THR A 36 6.90 16.10 13.62
C THR A 36 6.44 14.77 13.07
N VAL A 37 5.88 13.93 13.93
CA VAL A 37 5.16 12.71 13.53
C VAL A 37 3.68 13.04 13.63
N ASP A 38 2.99 13.01 12.50
CA ASP A 38 1.63 13.49 12.38
C ASP A 38 0.61 12.36 12.62
N LYS A 39 0.89 11.16 12.10
CA LYS A 39 0.03 9.98 12.27
C LYS A 39 0.84 8.69 12.20
N VAL A 40 0.44 7.71 13.01
CA VAL A 40 0.95 6.33 12.94
C VAL A 40 -0.25 5.40 12.82
N ASP A 41 -0.30 4.61 11.76
CA ASP A 41 -1.36 3.65 11.47
C ASP A 41 -0.76 2.25 11.31
N ILE A 42 -1.11 1.34 12.23
CA ILE A 42 -0.62 -0.04 12.22
C ILE A 42 -1.75 -0.92 11.70
N TRP A 43 -1.54 -1.50 10.52
CA TRP A 43 -2.52 -2.37 9.87
C TRP A 43 -2.46 -3.82 10.37
N GLY A 44 -1.42 -4.15 11.14
CA GLY A 44 -1.20 -5.50 11.65
C GLY A 44 -0.70 -6.46 10.56
N ARG A 45 -0.85 -7.75 10.84
CA ARG A 45 -0.36 -8.85 9.98
C ARG A 45 -1.22 -9.00 8.72
N ARG A 46 -0.57 -9.01 7.56
CA ARG A 46 -1.22 -9.19 6.25
C ARG A 46 -0.42 -10.16 5.38
N ARG A 47 -1.12 -10.92 4.54
CA ARG A 47 -0.51 -11.85 3.58
C ARG A 47 0.10 -11.08 2.41
N LEU A 48 1.36 -11.41 2.09
CA LEU A 48 2.10 -10.85 0.96
C LEU A 48 1.70 -11.55 -0.35
N ALA A 49 1.79 -10.85 -1.47
CA ALA A 49 1.51 -11.42 -2.79
C ALA A 49 2.59 -12.44 -3.23
N TYR A 50 3.82 -12.26 -2.74
CA TYR A 50 4.96 -13.14 -2.92
C TYR A 50 5.81 -13.12 -1.66
N GLU A 51 6.66 -14.13 -1.50
CA GLU A 51 7.50 -14.23 -0.32
C GLU A 51 8.61 -13.19 -0.32
N ILE A 52 8.80 -12.53 0.81
CA ILE A 52 9.94 -11.64 1.07
C ILE A 52 10.72 -12.29 2.20
N ASN A 53 12.03 -12.47 2.05
CA ASN A 53 12.87 -13.16 3.05
C ASN A 53 12.30 -14.52 3.51
N LYS A 54 11.67 -15.28 2.59
CA LYS A 54 10.98 -16.57 2.86
C LYS A 54 9.78 -16.47 3.82
N LYS A 55 9.24 -15.27 4.03
CA LYS A 55 8.00 -15.04 4.78
C LYS A 55 6.87 -14.73 3.81
N SER A 56 5.71 -15.35 4.01
CA SER A 56 4.49 -15.13 3.21
C SER A 56 3.56 -14.08 3.81
N GLU A 57 3.91 -13.55 5.00
CA GLU A 57 3.18 -12.54 5.74
C GLU A 57 4.14 -11.43 6.19
N GLY A 58 3.59 -10.27 6.53
CA GLY A 58 4.33 -9.18 7.15
C GLY A 58 3.39 -8.27 7.93
N ILE A 59 3.93 -7.58 8.93
CA ILE A 59 3.18 -6.59 9.69
C ILE A 59 3.34 -5.23 9.02
N TYR A 60 2.23 -4.60 8.63
CA TYR A 60 2.24 -3.32 7.94
C TYR A 60 2.05 -2.17 8.93
N ALA A 61 2.88 -1.14 8.80
CA ALA A 61 2.71 0.15 9.45
C ALA A 61 2.93 1.29 8.45
N VAL A 62 2.09 2.31 8.55
CA VAL A 62 2.18 3.55 7.77
C VAL A 62 2.37 4.71 8.75
N VAL A 63 3.30 5.60 8.43
CA VAL A 63 3.62 6.76 9.26
C VAL A 63 3.63 8.01 8.39
N ASP A 64 2.85 8.99 8.79
CA ASP A 64 2.84 10.34 8.22
C ASP A 64 3.68 11.24 9.12
N PHE A 65 4.65 11.93 8.54
CA PHE A 65 5.56 12.79 9.29
C PHE A 65 6.07 13.96 8.44
N THR A 66 6.47 15.03 9.13
CA THR A 66 7.10 16.20 8.52
C THR A 66 8.54 16.29 8.98
N ALA A 67 9.49 16.29 8.04
CA ALA A 67 10.91 16.33 8.37
C ALA A 67 11.75 17.05 7.30
N GLU A 68 13.03 17.26 7.60
CA GLU A 68 14.03 17.60 6.59
C GLU A 68 14.43 16.36 5.77
N SER A 69 14.93 16.58 4.55
CA SER A 69 15.39 15.49 3.68
C SER A 69 16.54 14.69 4.31
N ALA A 70 17.43 15.34 5.05
CA ALA A 70 18.55 14.67 5.73
C ALA A 70 18.07 13.70 6.81
N THR A 71 17.16 14.14 7.67
CA THR A 71 16.52 13.33 8.71
C THR A 71 15.76 12.15 8.12
N THR A 72 15.08 12.36 6.99
CA THR A 72 14.36 11.29 6.28
C THR A 72 15.31 10.20 5.78
N ASN A 73 16.47 10.60 5.24
CA ASN A 73 17.50 9.65 4.79
C ASN A 73 18.12 8.88 5.96
N GLU A 74 18.34 9.54 7.11
CA GLU A 74 18.85 8.86 8.30
C GLU A 74 17.83 7.87 8.87
N LEU A 75 16.54 8.22 8.90
CA LEU A 75 15.47 7.30 9.29
C LEU A 75 15.45 6.05 8.40
N ASP A 76 15.49 6.23 7.06
CA ASP A 76 15.50 5.10 6.13
C ASP A 76 16.76 4.23 6.31
N ARG A 77 17.92 4.84 6.57
CA ARG A 77 19.16 4.12 6.90
C ARG A 77 18.99 3.26 8.16
N GLN A 78 18.44 3.81 9.24
CA GLN A 78 18.25 3.07 10.49
C GLN A 78 17.23 1.93 10.36
N LEU A 79 16.15 2.16 9.62
CA LEU A 79 15.16 1.11 9.36
C LEU A 79 15.75 -0.01 8.52
N ASN A 80 16.53 0.29 7.48
CA ASN A 80 17.19 -0.73 6.64
C ASN A 80 18.28 -1.52 7.39
N LEU A 81 18.88 -0.95 8.43
CA LEU A 81 19.83 -1.66 9.30
C LEU A 81 19.13 -2.61 10.29
N SER A 82 17.82 -2.45 10.51
CA SER A 82 17.07 -3.28 11.44
C SER A 82 16.68 -4.60 10.80
N GLU A 83 17.10 -5.72 11.38
CA GLU A 83 16.67 -7.07 10.94
C GLU A 83 15.16 -7.30 11.13
N ALA A 84 14.50 -6.52 11.98
CA ALA A 84 13.06 -6.59 12.18
C ALA A 84 12.26 -5.96 11.02
N VAL A 85 12.91 -5.21 10.13
CA VAL A 85 12.29 -4.54 8.99
C VAL A 85 12.63 -5.30 7.71
N MET A 86 11.59 -5.75 7.01
CA MET A 86 11.74 -6.47 5.75
C MET A 86 11.80 -5.51 4.55
N ARG A 87 11.04 -4.41 4.61
CA ARG A 87 10.94 -3.45 3.52
C ARG A 87 10.49 -2.09 4.02
N THR A 88 11.09 -1.03 3.48
CA THR A 88 10.63 0.34 3.63
C THR A 88 10.22 0.91 2.27
N LYS A 89 9.31 1.88 2.30
CA LYS A 89 9.05 2.76 1.17
C LYS A 89 8.70 4.14 1.70
N VAL A 90 9.55 5.12 1.41
CA VAL A 90 9.33 6.53 1.73
C VAL A 90 8.84 7.25 0.48
N LEU A 91 7.79 8.06 0.63
CA LEU A 91 7.25 8.91 -0.41
C LEU A 91 7.09 10.33 0.13
N ARG A 92 7.28 11.35 -0.72
CA ARG A 92 6.83 12.71 -0.37
C ARG A 92 5.32 12.79 -0.47
N ALA A 93 4.67 13.47 0.46
CA ALA A 93 3.21 13.54 0.51
C ALA A 93 2.59 14.12 -0.77
N GLU A 94 3.26 15.10 -1.41
CA GLU A 94 2.83 15.63 -2.71
C GLU A 94 2.78 14.53 -3.80
N GLU A 95 3.76 13.63 -3.81
CA GLU A 95 3.80 12.49 -4.72
C GLU A 95 2.81 11.39 -4.32
N ALA A 96 2.61 11.16 -3.02
CA ALA A 96 1.64 10.19 -2.50
C ALA A 96 0.21 10.60 -2.87
N ILE A 97 -0.17 11.86 -2.63
CA ILE A 97 -1.49 12.41 -2.98
C ILE A 97 -1.71 12.32 -4.51
N ALA A 98 -0.70 12.66 -5.32
CA ALA A 98 -0.78 12.53 -6.77
C ALA A 98 -0.98 11.07 -7.23
N GLN A 99 -0.28 10.11 -6.63
CA GLN A 99 -0.40 8.69 -6.95
C GLN A 99 -1.74 8.09 -6.52
N VAL A 100 -2.28 8.49 -5.36
CA VAL A 100 -3.62 8.07 -4.90
C VAL A 100 -4.71 8.62 -5.82
N ALA A 101 -4.62 9.90 -6.20
CA ALA A 101 -5.56 10.51 -7.15
C ALA A 101 -5.50 9.84 -8.54
N ALA A 102 -4.31 9.48 -9.01
CA ALA A 102 -4.13 8.76 -10.26
C ALA A 102 -4.68 7.32 -10.19
N HIS A 103 -4.45 6.61 -9.07
CA HIS A 103 -4.99 5.27 -8.86
C HIS A 103 -6.51 5.28 -8.74
N ALA A 104 -7.11 6.23 -8.03
CA ALA A 104 -8.57 6.35 -7.94
C ALA A 104 -9.21 6.51 -9.33
N LYS A 105 -8.68 7.42 -10.15
CA LYS A 105 -9.12 7.61 -11.54
C LYS A 105 -8.97 6.34 -12.38
N ALA A 106 -7.83 5.65 -12.26
CA ALA A 106 -7.60 4.40 -12.99
C ALA A 106 -8.52 3.24 -12.53
N GLN A 107 -8.89 3.20 -11.25
CA GLN A 107 -9.81 2.19 -10.70
C GLN A 107 -11.26 2.46 -11.15
N GLU A 108 -11.69 3.72 -11.19
CA GLU A 108 -12.99 4.11 -11.76
C GLU A 108 -13.07 3.76 -13.25
N GLU A 109 -12.00 4.03 -14.01
CA GLU A 109 -11.96 3.71 -15.44
C GLU A 109 -11.93 2.19 -15.70
N LYS A 110 -11.20 1.43 -14.88
CA LYS A 110 -11.23 -0.03 -14.91
C LYS A 110 -12.58 -0.60 -14.48
N ALA A 111 -13.24 0.00 -13.49
CA ALA A 111 -14.59 -0.38 -13.05
C ALA A 111 -15.62 -0.11 -14.15
N ALA A 112 -15.53 1.06 -14.82
CA ALA A 112 -16.38 1.41 -15.95
C ALA A 112 -16.15 0.48 -17.17
N LYS A 113 -14.89 0.15 -17.49
CA LYS A 113 -14.55 -0.82 -18.54
C LYS A 113 -15.04 -2.24 -18.21
N LYS A 114 -14.95 -2.66 -16.95
CA LYS A 114 -15.45 -3.96 -16.48
C LYS A 114 -16.98 -4.02 -16.52
N ALA A 115 -17.67 -2.94 -16.16
CA ALA A 115 -19.13 -2.81 -16.26
C ALA A 115 -19.62 -2.79 -17.71
N ALA A 116 -18.90 -2.11 -18.61
CA ALA A 116 -19.19 -2.15 -20.04
C ALA A 116 -18.92 -3.53 -20.66
N ALA A 117 -17.86 -4.22 -20.22
CA ALA A 117 -17.55 -5.58 -20.67
C ALA A 117 -18.59 -6.61 -20.19
N SER A 118 -19.09 -6.49 -18.94
CA SER A 118 -20.14 -7.37 -18.42
C SER A 118 -21.49 -7.11 -19.09
N ALA A 119 -21.84 -5.87 -19.40
CA ALA A 119 -23.05 -5.54 -20.17
C ALA A 119 -22.99 -6.07 -21.61
N LYS A 120 -21.81 -5.99 -22.27
CA LYS A 120 -21.62 -6.50 -23.63
C LYS A 120 -21.60 -8.03 -23.69
N ALA A 121 -21.11 -8.70 -22.64
CA ALA A 121 -21.19 -10.15 -22.50
C ALA A 121 -22.64 -10.64 -22.28
N GLY A 122 -23.43 -9.92 -21.47
CA GLY A 122 -24.85 -10.21 -21.27
C GLY A 122 -25.69 -10.04 -22.55
N ALA A 123 -25.42 -9.00 -23.33
CA ALA A 123 -26.09 -8.77 -24.62
C ALA A 123 -25.75 -9.85 -25.67
N LYS A 124 -24.50 -10.34 -25.69
CA LYS A 124 -24.07 -11.41 -26.59
C LYS A 124 -24.69 -12.78 -26.24
N ALA A 125 -24.91 -13.06 -24.95
CA ALA A 125 -25.60 -14.27 -24.49
C ALA A 125 -27.11 -14.24 -24.82
N ALA A 126 -27.76 -13.08 -24.69
CA ALA A 126 -29.19 -12.93 -25.03
C ALA A 126 -29.46 -13.01 -26.54
N ALA A 127 -28.52 -12.58 -27.39
CA ALA A 127 -28.64 -12.69 -28.84
C ALA A 127 -28.45 -14.13 -29.35
N ALA A 128 -27.62 -14.95 -28.68
CA ALA A 128 -27.40 -16.35 -29.03
C ALA A 128 -28.60 -17.26 -28.68
N ALA A 129 -29.42 -16.87 -27.69
CA ALA A 129 -30.62 -17.61 -27.29
C ALA A 129 -31.85 -17.33 -28.18
N LYS A 130 -31.75 -16.41 -29.15
CA LYS A 130 -32.89 -15.98 -29.99
C LYS A 130 -32.76 -16.34 -31.48
N ALA A 131 -31.77 -17.15 -31.85
CA ALA A 131 -31.69 -17.73 -33.20
C ALA A 131 -32.78 -18.82 -33.35
N PRO A 132 -33.77 -18.64 -34.23
CA PRO A 132 -34.84 -19.63 -34.40
C PRO A 132 -34.29 -20.87 -35.12
N ALA A 133 -34.62 -22.04 -34.59
CA ALA A 133 -34.51 -23.30 -35.30
C ALA A 133 -35.31 -23.21 -36.61
N SER A 134 -34.63 -23.06 -37.75
CA SER A 134 -35.24 -23.18 -39.06
C SER A 134 -35.35 -24.66 -39.42
N LYS A 135 -36.60 -25.11 -39.53
CA LYS A 135 -37.09 -26.40 -40.02
C LYS A 135 -36.35 -26.88 -41.28
N ASP A 136 -35.78 -28.08 -41.21
CA ASP A 136 -35.62 -28.93 -42.39
C ASP A 136 -36.97 -29.58 -42.71
N ALA A 137 -37.37 -29.46 -43.97
CA ALA A 137 -38.56 -30.03 -44.59
C ALA A 137 -38.17 -31.24 -45.44
#